data_AF-A0A0G1VR62-F1
#
_entry.id   AF-A0A0G1VR62-F1
#
_cell.length_a   1.000
_cell.length_b   1.000
_cell.length_c   1.000
_cell.angle_alpha   90.00
_cell.angle_beta   90.00
_cell.angle_gamma   90.00
#
_symmetry.space_group_name_H-M   'P 1'
#
loop_
_entity.id
_entity.type
_entity.pdbx_description
1 polymer ?
#
loop_
_entity_poly.entity_id
_entity_poly.type
_entity_poly.pdbx_seq_one_letter_code
_entity_poly.pdbx_strand_id
1 'polypeptide(L)'
;MIKQVFGILLLLYTFALLQMSFFTRLFPNGWIPNLVMLSVVFLSIFERRDSYASFAAALFSGFLLDIFSGGIIGFWSLTLLVISLLIKFVLEEYVRLPIPKKF
;
A
#
# COMPACT_ATOMS: atom_id res chain seq x y z
N MET A 1 13.59 -10.41 -6.59
CA MET A 1 12.12 -10.37 -6.66
C MET A 1 11.46 -10.96 -5.42
N ILE A 2 11.45 -12.28 -5.17
CA ILE A 2 10.71 -12.85 -4.02
C ILE A 2 11.16 -12.29 -2.65
N LYS A 3 12.47 -12.11 -2.45
CA LYS A 3 13.05 -11.54 -1.22
C LYS A 3 12.65 -10.06 -1.02
N GLN A 4 12.51 -9.31 -2.11
CA GLN A 4 12.09 -7.90 -2.07
C GLN A 4 10.60 -7.79 -1.73
N VAL A 5 9.76 -8.63 -2.36
CA VAL A 5 8.32 -8.70 -2.04
C VAL A 5 8.13 -9.08 -0.58
N PHE A 6 8.85 -10.09 -0.09
CA PHE A 6 8.78 -10.47 1.33
C PHE A 6 9.18 -9.31 2.27
N GLY A 7 10.24 -8.57 1.93
CA GLY A 7 10.65 -7.39 2.69
C GLY A 7 9.58 -6.29 2.70
N ILE A 8 8.92 -6.04 1.57
CA ILE A 8 7.81 -5.08 1.46
C ILE A 8 6.63 -5.50 2.33
N LEU A 9 6.23 -6.78 2.28
CA LEU A 9 5.12 -7.30 3.08
C LEU A 9 5.41 -7.19 4.58
N LEU A 10 6.63 -7.52 4.99
CA LEU A 10 7.06 -7.41 6.38
C LEU A 10 7.05 -5.95 6.85
N LEU A 11 7.54 -5.03 6.03
CA LEU A 11 7.52 -3.60 6.33
C LEU A 11 6.08 -3.06 6.46
N LEU A 12 5.18 -3.43 5.54
CA LEU A 12 3.76 -3.05 5.61
C LEU A 12 3.09 -3.61 6.86
N TYR A 13 3.43 -4.84 7.25
CA TYR A 13 2.95 -5.44 8.49
C TYR A 13 3.44 -4.66 9.72
N THR A 14 4.72 -4.30 9.77
CA THR A 14 5.27 -3.46 10.85
C THR A 14 4.58 -2.10 10.91
N PHE A 15 4.31 -1.46 9.77
CA PHE A 15 3.58 -0.19 9.72
C PHE A 15 2.15 -0.31 10.24
N ALA A 16 1.44 -1.37 9.86
CA ALA A 16 0.10 -1.64 10.38
C ALA A 16 0.11 -1.78 11.91
N LEU A 17 1.06 -2.55 12.46
CA LEU A 17 1.20 -2.71 13.92
C LEU A 17 1.56 -1.40 14.62
N LEU A 18 2.47 -0.62 14.05
CA LEU A 18 2.93 0.65 14.62
C LEU A 18 1.78 1.67 14.65
N GLN A 19 0.99 1.73 13.58
CA GLN A 19 -0.19 2.58 13.49
C GLN A 19 -1.23 2.21 14.56
N MET A 20 -1.52 0.92 14.73
CA MET A 20 -2.52 0.48 15.72
C MET A 20 -2.05 0.59 17.18
N SER A 21 -0.74 0.42 17.44
CA SER A 21 -0.23 0.35 18.82
C SER A 21 0.27 1.70 19.33
N PHE A 22 1.01 2.46 18.52
CA PHE A 22 1.66 3.70 18.94
C PHE A 22 0.87 4.94 18.51
N PHE A 23 0.41 5.00 17.27
CA PHE A 23 -0.20 6.22 16.74
C PHE A 23 -1.57 6.50 17.35
N THR A 24 -2.33 5.45 17.71
CA THR A 24 -3.57 5.58 18.49
C THR A 24 -3.36 6.29 19.83
N ARG A 25 -2.18 6.11 20.46
CA ARG A 25 -1.82 6.78 21.72
C ARG A 25 -1.24 8.19 21.50
N LEU A 26 -0.49 8.39 20.43
CA LEU A 26 0.16 9.67 20.11
C LEU A 26 -0.80 10.70 19.51
N PHE A 27 -1.84 10.26 18.80
CA PHE A 27 -2.83 11.13 18.15
C PHE A 27 -4.25 10.88 18.73
N PRO A 28 -4.51 11.30 19.98
CA PRO A 28 -5.76 11.03 20.69
C PRO A 28 -6.99 11.68 20.04
N ASN A 29 -6.81 12.70 19.19
CA ASN A 29 -7.89 13.34 18.45
C ASN A 29 -8.44 12.47 17.30
N GLY A 30 -7.90 11.25 17.08
CA GLY A 30 -8.39 10.31 16.06
C GLY A 30 -7.85 10.57 14.65
N TRP A 31 -7.04 11.62 14.46
CA TRP A 31 -6.39 11.93 13.18
C TRP A 31 -5.10 11.11 13.04
N ILE A 32 -5.26 9.83 12.72
CA ILE A 32 -4.13 8.90 12.58
C ILE A 32 -3.79 8.77 11.09
N PRO A 33 -2.59 9.20 10.64
CA PRO A 33 -2.19 9.02 9.26
C PRO A 33 -2.04 7.54 8.93
N ASN A 34 -2.65 7.10 7.83
CA ASN A 34 -2.59 5.72 7.38
C ASN A 34 -1.28 5.45 6.63
N LEU A 35 -0.25 5.04 7.38
CA LEU A 35 1.09 4.74 6.87
C LEU A 35 1.07 3.62 5.83
N VAL A 36 0.18 2.65 6.01
CA VAL A 36 0.00 1.52 5.11
C VAL A 36 -0.51 2.00 3.75
N MET A 37 -1.59 2.79 3.76
CA MET A 37 -2.15 3.37 2.54
C MET A 37 -1.13 4.23 1.81
N LEU A 38 -0.42 5.10 2.54
CA LEU A 38 0.62 5.94 1.96
C LEU A 38 1.71 5.08 1.29
N SER A 39 2.18 4.04 1.96
CA SER A 39 3.19 3.12 1.41
C SER A 39 2.72 2.41 0.14
N VAL A 40 1.45 1.98 0.08
CA VAL A 40 0.86 1.35 -1.13
C VAL A 40 0.75 2.34 -2.29
N VAL A 41 0.37 3.60 -2.01
CA VAL A 41 0.32 4.67 -3.02
C VAL A 41 1.72 4.93 -3.58
N PHE A 42 2.72 5.12 -2.71
CA PHE A 42 4.11 5.29 -3.13
C PHE A 42 4.59 4.10 -3.96
N LEU A 43 4.30 2.88 -3.52
CA LEU A 43 4.68 1.68 -4.26
C LEU A 43 4.00 1.64 -5.64
N SER A 44 2.73 2.04 -5.74
CA SER A 44 1.99 2.08 -7.01
C SER A 44 2.55 3.13 -7.99
N ILE A 45 3.09 4.24 -7.49
CA ILE A 45 3.71 5.31 -8.31
C ILE A 45 5.11 4.90 -8.80
N PHE A 46 5.92 4.31 -7.92
CA PHE A 46 7.34 4.01 -8.20
C PHE A 46 7.58 2.60 -8.77
N GLU A 47 6.59 1.72 -8.71
CA GLU A 47 6.70 0.38 -9.27
C GLU A 47 6.77 0.40 -10.81
N ARG A 48 7.57 -0.50 -11.38
CA ARG A 48 7.62 -0.71 -12.84
C ARG A 48 6.29 -1.29 -13.36
N ARG A 49 5.88 -0.84 -14.54
CA ARG A 49 4.61 -1.22 -15.21
C ARG A 49 4.35 -2.74 -15.26
N ASP A 50 5.39 -3.55 -15.49
CA ASP A 50 5.28 -5.02 -15.58
C ASP A 50 5.19 -5.75 -14.24
N SER A 51 5.28 -5.04 -13.11
CA SER A 51 5.30 -5.64 -11.78
C SER A 51 3.93 -5.55 -11.11
N TYR A 52 3.51 -6.66 -10.48
CA TYR A 52 2.24 -6.79 -9.78
C TYR A 52 2.39 -6.66 -8.24
N ALA A 53 3.54 -6.20 -7.75
CA ALA A 53 3.83 -6.13 -6.32
C ALA A 53 2.99 -5.06 -5.61
N SER A 54 2.61 -3.94 -6.27
CA SER A 54 1.66 -2.98 -5.68
C SER A 54 0.29 -3.58 -5.46
N PHE A 55 -0.22 -4.41 -6.38
CA PHE A 55 -1.50 -5.08 -6.21
C PHE A 55 -1.45 -6.10 -5.08
N ALA A 56 -0.37 -6.90 -5.02
CA ALA A 56 -0.17 -7.84 -3.92
C ALA A 56 -0.04 -7.12 -2.57
N ALA A 57 0.70 -6.01 -2.53
CA ALA A 57 0.84 -5.16 -1.36
C ALA A 57 -0.51 -4.53 -0.95
N ALA A 58 -1.30 -4.02 -1.90
CA ALA A 58 -2.61 -3.44 -1.66
C ALA A 58 -3.58 -4.47 -1.06
N LEU A 59 -3.65 -5.67 -1.65
CA LEU A 59 -4.49 -6.75 -1.15
C LEU A 59 -4.08 -7.21 0.25
N PHE A 60 -2.79 -7.50 0.44
CA PHE A 60 -2.28 -8.01 1.72
C PHE A 60 -2.43 -6.98 2.83
N SER A 61 -2.00 -5.75 2.57
CA SER A 61 -2.03 -4.70 3.58
C SER A 61 -3.43 -4.16 3.85
N GLY A 62 -4.30 -4.12 2.84
CA GLY A 62 -5.71 -3.83 3.02
C GLY A 62 -6.42 -4.92 3.82
N PHE A 63 -6.11 -6.18 3.59
CA PHE A 63 -6.62 -7.29 4.40
C PHE A 63 -6.15 -7.20 5.87
N LEU A 64 -4.88 -6.81 6.10
CA LEU A 64 -4.40 -6.55 7.45
C LEU A 64 -5.17 -5.40 8.12
N LEU A 65 -5.40 -4.30 7.40
CA LEU A 65 -6.20 -3.18 7.91
C LEU A 65 -7.63 -3.58 8.22
N ASP A 66 -8.24 -4.41 7.37
CA ASP A 66 -9.58 -4.95 7.60
C ASP A 66 -9.65 -5.76 8.90
N ILE A 67 -8.68 -6.67 9.13
CA ILE A 67 -8.60 -7.46 10.37
C ILE A 67 -8.45 -6.56 11.60
N PHE A 68 -7.53 -5.59 11.55
CA PHE A 68 -7.23 -4.77 12.72
C PHE A 68 -8.26 -3.66 12.97
N SER A 69 -8.99 -3.21 11.96
CA SER A 69 -10.00 -2.14 12.10
C SER A 69 -11.30 -2.61 12.76
N GLY A 70 -11.54 -3.93 12.82
CA GLY A 70 -12.80 -4.49 13.33
C GLY A 70 -14.02 -4.19 12.45
N GLY A 71 -13.80 -3.66 11.23
CA GLY A 71 -14.84 -3.33 10.27
C GLY A 71 -15.20 -4.48 9.32
N ILE A 72 -15.77 -4.13 8.16
CA ILE A 72 -16.14 -5.11 7.12
C ILE A 72 -14.87 -5.63 6.45
N ILE A 73 -14.67 -6.94 6.50
CA ILE A 73 -13.54 -7.60 5.83
C ILE A 73 -13.65 -7.38 4.32
N GLY A 74 -12.56 -6.90 3.72
CA GLY A 74 -12.44 -6.63 2.29
C GLY A 74 -12.66 -5.17 1.90
N PHE A 75 -13.13 -4.30 2.80
CA PHE A 75 -13.37 -2.89 2.47
C PHE A 75 -12.06 -2.15 2.15
N TRP A 76 -11.06 -2.25 3.03
CA TRP A 76 -9.74 -1.65 2.82
C TRP A 76 -8.98 -2.36 1.70
N SER A 77 -9.10 -3.68 1.61
CA SER A 77 -8.48 -4.46 0.52
C SER A 77 -8.94 -4.02 -0.87
N LEU A 78 -10.26 -3.90 -1.09
CA LEU A 78 -10.83 -3.40 -2.34
C LEU A 78 -10.46 -1.95 -2.60
N THR A 79 -10.57 -1.10 -1.57
CA THR A 79 -10.27 0.33 -1.70
C THR A 79 -8.82 0.56 -2.14
N LEU A 80 -7.85 -0.09 -1.49
CA LEU A 80 -6.44 0.04 -1.85
C LEU A 80 -6.13 -0.55 -3.22
N LEU A 81 -6.80 -1.65 -3.60
CA LEU A 81 -6.63 -2.24 -4.92
C LEU A 81 -7.15 -1.30 -6.03
N VAL A 82 -8.33 -0.70 -5.84
CA VAL A 82 -8.89 0.28 -6.79
C VAL A 82 -7.99 1.50 -6.88
N ILE A 83 -7.48 2.01 -5.76
CA ILE A 83 -6.53 3.14 -5.74
C ILE A 83 -5.25 2.78 -6.50
N SER A 84 -4.68 1.60 -6.26
CA SER A 84 -3.48 1.14 -6.96
C SER A 84 -3.70 1.02 -8.47
N LEU A 85 -4.86 0.49 -8.89
CA LEU A 85 -5.27 0.42 -10.30
C LEU A 85 -5.41 1.81 -10.92
N LEU A 86 -6.12 2.73 -10.26
CA LEU A 86 -6.31 4.10 -10.74
C LEU A 86 -4.96 4.82 -10.89
N ILE A 87 -4.07 4.69 -9.91
CA ILE A 87 -2.73 5.27 -9.97
C ILE A 87 -1.97 4.72 -11.17
N LYS A 88 -1.96 3.41 -11.36
CA LYS A 88 -1.27 2.79 -12.50
C LYS A 88 -1.87 3.21 -13.84
N PHE A 89 -3.19 3.25 -13.94
CA PHE A 89 -3.89 3.67 -15.15
C PHE A 89 -3.59 5.14 -15.50
N VAL A 90 -3.65 6.04 -14.50
CA VAL A 90 -3.33 7.46 -14.69
C VAL A 90 -1.85 7.65 -15.04
N LEU A 91 -0.92 6.95 -14.38
CA LEU A 91 0.50 7.02 -14.74
C LEU A 91 0.75 6.47 -16.15
N GLU A 92 0.08 5.40 -16.54
CA GLU A 92 0.20 4.78 -17.85
C GLU A 92 -0.22 5.72 -18.98
N GLU A 93 -1.27 6.50 -18.78
CA GLU A 93 -1.83 7.40 -19.79
C GLU A 93 -1.13 8.77 -19.82
N TYR A 94 -0.85 9.36 -18.65
CA TYR A 94 -0.32 10.73 -18.56
C TYR A 94 1.20 10.78 -18.47
N VAL A 95 1.83 9.75 -17.93
CA VAL A 95 3.24 9.76 -17.60
C VAL A 95 3.95 8.80 -18.55
N ARG A 96 4.20 9.28 -19.79
CA ARG A 96 5.25 8.74 -20.67
C ARG A 96 6.64 9.00 -20.04
N LEU A 97 6.89 8.57 -18.80
CA LEU A 97 8.24 8.54 -18.28
C LEU A 97 8.96 7.40 -19.00
N PRO A 98 10.02 7.68 -19.80
CA PRO A 98 10.94 6.63 -20.20
C PRO A 98 11.64 6.18 -18.92
N ILE A 99 11.06 5.20 -18.21
CA ILE A 99 11.73 4.55 -17.09
C ILE A 99 13.00 3.94 -17.69
N PRO A 100 14.21 4.41 -17.33
CA PRO A 100 15.43 3.91 -17.93
C PRO A 100 15.51 2.41 -17.73
N LYS A 101 15.52 1.70 -18.85
CA LYS A 101 15.67 0.26 -18.92
C LYS A 101 17.13 -0.05 -18.59
N LYS A 102 17.39 -0.44 -17.33
CA LYS A 102 18.69 -0.80 -16.70
C LYS A 102 19.39 0.36 -15.98
N PHE A 103 19.70 0.18 -14.70
CA PHE A 103 20.90 -0.54 -14.24
C PHE A 103 20.52 -1.55 -13.16
#